data_AF-A0A955NXE9-F1
#
_entry.id   AF-A0A955NXE9-F1
#
_cell.length_a   1.000
_cell.length_b   1.000
_cell.length_c   1.000
_cell.angle_alpha   90.00
_cell.angle_beta   90.00
_cell.angle_gamma   90.00
#
_symmetry.space_group_name_H-M   'P 1'
#
loop_
_entity.id
_entity.type
_entity.pdbx_description
1 polymer ?
#
loop_
_entity_poly.entity_id
_entity_poly.type
_entity_poly.pdbx_seq_one_letter_code
_entity_poly.pdbx_strand_id
1 'polypeptide(L)'
;LREKLSNRGVEVYQVYFQDHSTPKGSKQKFLLGVEAPDPVNEAERAVLVMNILGAVGDAALGYEEENYEIRFQTSRREEVGSYKIGPQEAKALLKAEMEVSDLTLIPPVQGG
;
A
#
# COMPACT_ATOMS: atom_id res chain seq x y z
N LEU A 1 -12.00 4.59 2.93
CA LEU A 1 -10.65 4.55 2.33
C LEU A 1 -10.56 5.26 0.98
N ARG A 2 -11.30 4.87 -0.07
CA ARG A 2 -11.27 5.55 -1.38
C ARG A 2 -11.42 7.08 -1.30
N GLU A 3 -12.35 7.57 -0.49
CA GLU A 3 -12.53 9.00 -0.23
C GLU A 3 -11.28 9.65 0.40
N LYS A 4 -10.63 8.99 1.36
CA LYS A 4 -9.40 9.49 2.01
C LYS A 4 -8.22 9.56 1.02
N LEU A 5 -8.11 8.57 0.13
CA LEU A 5 -7.11 8.57 -0.95
C LEU A 5 -7.35 9.75 -1.90
N SER A 6 -8.60 9.94 -2.33
CA SER A 6 -8.97 11.06 -3.21
C SER A 6 -8.72 12.43 -2.55
N ASN A 7 -9.02 12.60 -1.26
CA ASN A 7 -8.74 13.83 -0.52
C ASN A 7 -7.25 14.14 -0.41
N ARG A 8 -6.39 13.13 -0.53
CA ARG A 8 -4.93 13.25 -0.56
C ARG A 8 -4.37 13.36 -1.98
N GLY A 9 -5.23 13.52 -2.99
CA GLY A 9 -4.84 13.61 -4.40
C GLY A 9 -4.27 12.32 -4.96
N VAL A 10 -4.55 11.17 -4.34
CA VAL A 10 -4.04 9.88 -4.77
C VAL A 10 -5.00 9.24 -5.76
N GLU A 11 -4.56 9.12 -7.00
CA GLU A 11 -5.25 8.28 -7.99
C GLU A 11 -4.94 6.81 -7.71
N VAL A 12 -6.00 5.99 -7.64
CA VAL A 12 -5.88 4.54 -7.51
C VAL A 12 -6.74 3.85 -8.53
N TYR A 13 -6.19 2.79 -9.09
CA TYR A 13 -6.84 1.88 -10.00
C TYR A 13 -7.77 0.92 -9.26
N GLN A 14 -7.32 0.37 -8.15
CA GLN A 14 -8.09 -0.58 -7.34
C GLN A 14 -7.65 -0.51 -5.88
N VAL A 15 -8.58 -0.83 -5.00
CA VAL A 15 -8.30 -1.10 -3.59
C VAL A 15 -8.98 -2.41 -3.25
N TYR A 16 -8.26 -3.36 -2.68
CA TYR A 16 -8.79 -4.68 -2.32
C TYR A 16 -8.39 -5.09 -0.91
N PHE A 17 -9.18 -6.00 -0.36
CA PHE A 17 -9.10 -6.41 1.03
C PHE A 17 -9.02 -7.92 1.11
N GLN A 18 -7.99 -8.47 1.76
CA GLN A 18 -7.85 -9.91 2.00
C GLN A 18 -7.74 -10.20 3.50
N ASP A 19 -8.70 -10.96 4.01
CA ASP A 19 -8.69 -11.44 5.40
C ASP A 19 -7.81 -12.69 5.52
N HIS A 20 -6.76 -12.58 6.33
CA HIS A 20 -5.83 -13.66 6.66
C HIS A 20 -5.97 -14.11 8.12
N SER A 21 -7.05 -13.71 8.79
CA SER A 21 -7.29 -14.06 10.18
C SER A 21 -7.59 -15.56 10.35
N THR A 22 -7.18 -16.11 11.50
CA THR A 22 -7.50 -17.48 11.91
C THR A 22 -8.07 -17.45 13.33
N PRO A 23 -9.39 -17.69 13.53
CA PRO A 23 -10.40 -18.05 12.52
C PRO A 23 -10.75 -16.87 11.59
N LYS A 24 -11.21 -17.19 10.38
CA LYS A 24 -11.63 -16.18 9.40
C LYS A 24 -12.71 -15.27 9.98
N GLY A 25 -12.63 -13.97 9.71
CA GLY A 25 -13.58 -12.96 10.17
C GLY A 25 -13.31 -12.41 11.58
N SER A 26 -12.27 -12.89 12.28
CA SER A 26 -11.91 -12.36 13.61
C SER A 26 -11.25 -10.98 13.57
N LYS A 27 -10.95 -10.44 12.38
CA LYS A 27 -10.27 -9.14 12.15
C LYS A 27 -8.88 -9.03 12.79
N GLN A 28 -8.21 -10.16 13.01
CA GLN A 28 -6.88 -10.19 13.59
C GLN A 28 -5.80 -9.84 12.56
N LYS A 29 -5.89 -10.42 11.36
CA LYS A 29 -4.88 -10.28 10.31
C LYS A 29 -5.50 -9.91 8.99
N PHE A 30 -4.96 -8.88 8.37
CA PHE A 30 -5.55 -8.31 7.19
C PHE A 30 -4.47 -7.77 6.24
N LEU A 31 -4.68 -7.98 4.93
CA LEU A 31 -3.87 -7.41 3.86
C LEU A 31 -4.70 -6.40 3.06
N LEU A 32 -4.27 -5.15 3.09
CA LEU A 32 -4.79 -4.11 2.22
C LEU A 32 -3.94 -3.99 0.96
N GLY A 33 -4.56 -4.20 -0.19
CA GLY A 33 -3.94 -3.94 -1.48
C GLY A 33 -4.39 -2.64 -2.10
N VAL A 34 -3.45 -1.86 -2.63
CA VAL A 34 -3.70 -0.64 -3.40
C VAL A 34 -2.96 -0.75 -4.72
N GLU A 35 -3.69 -0.64 -5.82
CA GLU A 35 -3.13 -0.55 -7.17
C GLU A 35 -3.17 0.91 -7.60
N ALA A 36 -2.02 1.45 -7.99
CA ALA A 36 -1.82 2.85 -8.34
C ALA A 36 -1.04 2.98 -9.65
N PRO A 37 -1.16 4.11 -10.37
CA PRO A 37 -0.29 4.41 -11.51
C PRO A 37 1.19 4.40 -11.09
N ASP A 38 2.05 3.92 -11.99
CA ASP A 38 3.49 4.01 -11.82
C ASP A 38 3.93 5.49 -11.83
N PRO A 39 4.58 5.96 -10.75
CA PRO A 39 5.13 7.31 -10.67
C PRO A 39 6.37 7.44 -11.57
N VAL A 40 6.60 8.65 -12.09
CA VAL A 40 7.67 8.92 -13.07
C VAL A 40 9.07 8.79 -12.45
N ASN A 41 9.20 8.99 -11.14
CA ASN A 41 10.47 8.91 -10.42
C ASN A 41 10.30 8.45 -8.96
N GLU A 42 11.43 8.21 -8.30
CA GLU A 42 11.49 7.75 -6.91
C GLU A 42 10.89 8.75 -5.90
N ALA A 43 11.08 10.05 -6.11
CA ALA A 43 10.52 11.06 -5.20
C ALA A 43 8.99 11.09 -5.25
N GLU A 44 8.40 11.05 -6.44
CA GLU A 44 6.95 10.93 -6.62
C GLU A 44 6.43 9.60 -6.08
N ARG A 45 7.20 8.52 -6.20
CA ARG A 45 6.88 7.23 -5.59
C ARG A 45 6.82 7.30 -4.08
N ALA A 46 7.82 7.91 -3.46
CA ALA A 46 7.85 8.09 -2.02
C ALA A 46 6.64 8.90 -1.54
N VAL A 47 6.32 10.01 -2.21
CA VAL A 47 5.14 10.83 -1.92
C VAL A 47 3.84 10.03 -2.08
N LEU A 48 3.71 9.27 -3.16
CA LEU A 48 2.53 8.42 -3.42
C LEU A 48 2.35 7.35 -2.33
N VAL A 49 3.42 6.62 -1.99
CA VAL A 49 3.40 5.61 -0.93
C VAL A 49 3.00 6.22 0.41
N MET A 50 3.61 7.36 0.78
CA MET A 50 3.29 8.05 2.03
C MET A 50 1.85 8.55 2.07
N ASN A 51 1.32 9.06 0.96
CA ASN A 51 -0.07 9.47 0.88
C ASN A 51 -1.04 8.29 0.99
N ILE A 52 -0.71 7.14 0.39
CA ILE A 52 -1.48 5.91 0.53
C ILE A 52 -1.47 5.45 1.99
N LEU A 53 -0.30 5.30 2.61
CA LEU A 53 -0.17 4.87 4.00
C LEU A 53 -0.89 5.83 4.95
N GLY A 54 -0.76 7.14 4.75
CA GLY A 54 -1.47 8.15 5.54
C GLY A 54 -2.99 8.02 5.40
N ALA A 55 -3.51 7.81 4.18
CA ALA A 55 -4.95 7.62 3.96
C ALA A 55 -5.49 6.38 4.67
N VAL A 56 -4.67 5.33 4.76
CA VAL A 56 -5.02 4.07 5.39
C VAL A 56 -4.96 4.18 6.91
N GLY A 57 -3.91 4.78 7.46
CA GLY A 57 -3.82 5.09 8.88
C GLY A 57 -5.00 5.95 9.37
N ASP A 58 -5.40 6.95 8.59
CA ASP A 58 -6.57 7.79 8.88
C ASP A 58 -7.90 7.04 8.81
N ALA A 59 -7.97 5.94 8.05
CA ALA A 59 -9.20 5.17 7.89
C ALA A 59 -9.52 4.31 9.13
N ALA A 60 -8.54 4.08 10.01
CA ALA A 60 -8.68 3.34 11.27
C ALA A 60 -9.51 2.06 11.10
N LEU A 61 -9.06 1.16 10.22
CA LEU A 61 -9.85 0.00 9.77
C LEU A 61 -10.15 -1.01 10.90
N GLY A 62 -9.45 -0.90 12.04
CA GLY A 62 -9.75 -1.64 13.27
C GLY A 62 -9.30 -3.10 13.23
N TYR A 63 -8.27 -3.41 12.45
CA TYR A 63 -7.59 -4.71 12.43
C TYR A 63 -6.35 -4.67 13.34
N GLU A 64 -6.01 -5.79 13.97
CA GLU A 64 -4.86 -5.85 14.89
C GLU A 64 -3.52 -5.85 14.13
N GLU A 65 -3.42 -6.61 13.04
CA GLU A 65 -2.26 -6.66 12.16
C GLU A 65 -2.65 -6.31 10.72
N GLU A 66 -2.21 -5.13 10.29
CA GLU A 66 -2.44 -4.59 8.95
C GLU A 66 -1.15 -4.68 8.14
N ASN A 67 -1.17 -5.55 7.12
CA ASN A 67 -0.14 -5.58 6.09
C ASN A 67 -0.64 -4.79 4.89
N TYR A 68 0.27 -4.13 4.20
CA TYR A 68 -0.05 -3.30 3.05
C TYR A 68 0.72 -3.79 1.83
N GLU A 69 0.04 -3.80 0.69
CA GLU A 69 0.63 -4.05 -0.60
C GLU A 69 0.28 -2.90 -1.53
N ILE A 70 1.30 -2.20 -2.03
CA ILE A 70 1.13 -1.11 -2.99
C ILE A 70 1.72 -1.59 -4.31
N ARG A 71 0.87 -1.79 -5.31
CA ARG A 71 1.25 -2.22 -6.66
C ARG A 71 1.23 -1.03 -7.60
N PHE A 72 2.32 -0.84 -8.33
CA PHE A 72 2.42 0.15 -9.38
C PHE A 72 2.12 -0.49 -10.72
N GLN A 73 1.28 0.17 -11.51
CA GLN A 73 0.86 -0.29 -12.82
C GLN A 73 1.04 0.79 -13.87
N THR A 74 1.39 0.38 -15.09
CA THR A 74 1.35 1.28 -16.25
C THR A 74 -0.09 1.68 -16.58
N SER A 75 -0.26 2.66 -17.49
CA SER A 75 -1.57 3.01 -18.05
C SER A 75 -2.29 1.85 -18.72
N ARG A 76 -1.56 0.78 -19.10
CA ARG A 76 -2.11 -0.46 -19.68
C ARG A 76 -2.49 -1.51 -18.64
N ARG A 77 -2.43 -1.18 -17.33
CA ARG A 77 -2.68 -2.09 -16.20
C ARG A 77 -1.66 -3.24 -16.10
N GLU A 78 -0.45 -3.03 -16.60
CA GLU A 78 0.68 -3.96 -16.43
C GLU A 78 1.42 -3.60 -15.14
N GLU A 79 1.64 -4.57 -14.24
CA GLU A 79 2.42 -4.36 -13.02
C GLU A 79 3.88 -4.06 -13.37
N VAL A 80 4.46 -3.05 -12.73
CA VAL A 80 5.87 -2.68 -12.88
C VAL A 80 6.68 -2.84 -11.60
N GLY A 81 6.00 -3.06 -10.49
CA GLY A 81 6.60 -3.36 -9.20
C GLY A 81 5.62 -3.18 -8.06
N SER A 82 6.00 -3.67 -6.88
CA SER A 82 5.19 -3.54 -5.69
C SER A 82 6.03 -3.36 -4.43
N TYR A 83 5.43 -2.74 -3.43
CA TYR A 83 5.93 -2.76 -2.05
C TYR A 83 5.04 -3.65 -1.21
N LYS A 84 5.66 -4.54 -0.44
CA LYS A 84 5.02 -5.24 0.68
C LYS A 84 5.51 -4.59 1.96
N ILE A 85 4.59 -4.03 2.73
CA ILE A 85 4.89 -3.22 3.90
C ILE A 85 4.18 -3.88 5.08
N GLY A 86 4.96 -4.41 6.00
CA GLY A 86 4.45 -4.95 7.26
C GLY A 86 3.95 -3.87 8.21
N PRO A 87 3.27 -4.25 9.29
CA PRO A 87 2.72 -3.30 10.27
C PRO A 87 3.81 -2.46 10.95
N GLN A 88 5.01 -3.02 11.18
CA GLN A 88 6.13 -2.30 11.78
C GLN A 88 6.74 -1.29 10.81
N GLU A 89 6.98 -1.68 9.55
CA GLU A 89 7.51 -0.79 8.51
C GLU A 89 6.53 0.36 8.25
N ALA A 90 5.23 0.07 8.13
CA ALA A 90 4.21 1.10 7.96
C ALA A 90 4.22 2.11 9.13
N LYS A 91 4.35 1.62 10.37
CA LYS A 91 4.45 2.49 11.54
C LYS A 91 5.73 3.33 11.54
N ALA A 92 6.86 2.75 11.16
CA ALA A 92 8.13 3.46 11.06
C ALA A 92 8.08 4.57 9.98
N LEU A 93 7.53 4.26 8.80
CA LEU A 93 7.30 5.21 7.71
C LEU A 93 6.40 6.36 8.16
N LEU A 94 5.24 6.05 8.78
CA LEU A 94 4.29 7.06 9.26
C LEU A 94 4.87 7.97 10.36
N LYS A 95 5.87 7.49 11.11
CA LYS A 95 6.59 8.27 12.13
C LYS A 95 7.85 8.96 11.61
N ALA A 96 8.15 8.82 10.32
CA ALA A 96 9.42 9.26 9.72
C ALA A 96 10.67 8.67 10.41
N GLU A 97 10.55 7.46 10.96
CA GLU A 97 11.67 6.65 11.48
C GLU A 97 12.31 5.80 10.36
N MET A 98 11.66 5.72 9.19
CA MET A 98 12.08 5.00 8.00
C MET A 98 11.68 5.82 6.77
N GLU A 99 12.45 5.73 5.68
CA GLU A 99 12.13 6.34 4.40
C GLU A 99 11.61 5.29 3.41
N VAL A 100 10.84 5.73 2.40
CA VAL A 100 10.33 4.80 1.36
C VAL A 100 11.48 4.17 0.56
N SER A 101 12.62 4.86 0.46
CA SER A 101 13.85 4.33 -0.14
C SER A 101 14.45 3.14 0.60
N ASP A 102 14.13 2.96 1.90
CA ASP A 102 14.54 1.78 2.66
C ASP A 102 13.69 0.54 2.32
N LEU A 103 12.53 0.73 1.67
CA LEU A 103 11.70 -0.39 1.23
C LEU A 103 12.29 -1.03 -0.02
N THR A 104 12.22 -2.36 -0.06
CA THR A 104 12.59 -3.11 -1.26
C THR A 104 11.46 -3.08 -2.28
N LEU A 105 11.71 -2.46 -3.44
CA LEU A 105 10.79 -2.56 -4.58
C LEU A 105 10.87 -3.97 -5.15
N ILE A 106 9.76 -4.69 -5.07
CA ILE A 106 9.62 -6.04 -5.61
C ILE A 106 9.31 -5.90 -7.10
N PRO A 107 10.12 -6.51 -8.00
CA PRO A 107 9.84 -6.48 -9.43
C PRO A 107 8.53 -7.22 -9.75
N PRO A 108 7.89 -6.93 -10.88
CA PRO A 108 6.64 -7.59 -11.24
C PRO A 108 6.89 -9.08 -11.42
N VAL A 109 5.95 -9.90 -10.98
CA VAL A 109 6.03 -11.34 -11.21
C VAL A 109 5.86 -11.57 -12.71
N GLN A 110 6.97 -11.79 -13.43
CA GLN A 110 6.92 -12.27 -14.79
C GLN A 110 6.27 -13.66 -14.75
N GLY A 111 5.03 -13.76 -15.24
CA GLY A 111 4.34 -15.03 -15.38
C GLY A 111 5.17 -15.96 -16.27
N GLY A 112 5.50 -17.13 -15.73
CA GLY A 112 5.94 -18.29 -16.52
C GLY A 112 4.76 -19.01 -17.15
#